data_AF-Q137Y6-F1
#
_entry.id   AF-Q137Y6-F1
#
_cell.length_a   1.000
_cell.length_b   1.000
_cell.length_c   1.000
_cell.angle_alpha   90.00
_cell.angle_beta   90.00
_cell.angle_gamma   90.00
#
_symmetry.space_group_name_H-M   'P 1'
#
loop_
_entity.id
_entity.type
_entity.pdbx_description
1 polymer ?
#
loop_
_entity_poly.entity_id
_entity_poly.type
_entity_poly.pdbx_seq_one_letter_code
_entity_poly.pdbx_strand_id
1 'polypeptide(L)'
;MTATEMLQTGAAAKKRATRGASSGLKVTLKPFERIEIGPLTLINGWTESSTFSIEGLAPVLRQANFMPEDRADTSLRQVYLCLQRLYLRRDGTSIEQYSVKAEQLLQEMPAAAETIRKAGEAIAEGRLYAALKAYRDLLDTTEPDKAWSATATESAPLKQGHSQKPLSVEFVRDRRRYRAASASASAG
;
A
#
# COMPACT_ATOMS: atom_id res chain seq x y z
N MET A 1 26.30 19.77 6.17
CA MET A 1 25.59 19.19 5.01
C MET A 1 24.28 18.66 5.54
N THR A 2 23.22 19.45 5.36
CA THR A 2 21.87 19.17 5.87
C THR A 2 21.10 18.35 4.84
N ALA A 3 20.21 17.47 5.31
CA ALA A 3 19.44 16.55 4.46
C ALA A 3 18.63 17.24 3.34
N THR A 4 18.32 18.53 3.54
CA THR A 4 17.67 19.43 2.59
C THR A 4 18.45 19.59 1.27
N GLU A 5 19.79 19.50 1.29
CA GLU A 5 20.62 19.66 0.08
C GLU A 5 20.64 18.41 -0.82
N MET A 6 20.23 17.24 -0.29
CA MET A 6 20.27 15.99 -1.07
C MET A 6 19.04 15.77 -1.96
N LEU A 7 17.97 16.54 -1.78
CA LEU A 7 16.70 16.39 -2.52
C LEU A 7 16.50 17.39 -3.67
N GLN A 8 17.46 18.30 -3.90
CA GLN A 8 17.35 19.34 -4.92
C GLN A 8 18.34 19.15 -6.08
N THR A 9 18.20 18.09 -6.86
CA THR A 9 18.59 18.10 -8.28
C THR A 9 17.75 17.09 -9.06
N GLY A 10 16.96 17.57 -10.03
CA GLY A 10 16.35 16.70 -11.04
C GLY A 10 14.85 16.83 -11.32
N ALA A 11 14.27 18.03 -11.28
CA ALA A 11 12.94 18.25 -11.87
C ALA A 11 13.02 18.32 -13.40
N ALA A 12 13.07 17.16 -14.05
CA ALA A 12 12.80 17.02 -15.48
C ALA A 12 11.81 15.87 -15.66
N ALA A 13 10.52 16.20 -15.79
CA ALA A 13 9.44 15.25 -15.97
C ALA A 13 9.58 14.51 -17.32
N LYS A 14 10.28 13.36 -17.31
CA LYS A 14 10.31 12.43 -18.43
C LYS A 14 8.93 11.77 -18.55
N LYS A 15 8.25 12.00 -19.69
CA LYS A 15 7.00 11.32 -20.07
C LYS A 15 7.18 9.80 -19.92
N ARG A 16 6.44 9.18 -19.00
CA ARG A 16 6.47 7.74 -18.75
C ARG A 16 5.85 7.00 -19.93
N ALA A 17 6.67 6.25 -20.66
CA ALA A 17 6.19 5.21 -21.55
C ALA A 17 5.49 4.14 -20.70
N THR A 18 4.19 3.94 -20.91
CA THR A 18 3.41 2.83 -20.33
C THR A 18 3.92 1.52 -20.92
N ARG A 19 4.76 0.79 -20.17
CA ARG A 19 5.19 -0.57 -20.53
C ARG A 19 4.71 -1.57 -19.49
N GLY A 20 4.07 -2.64 -19.98
CA GLY A 20 3.91 -3.92 -19.29
C GLY A 20 2.46 -4.31 -19.04
N ALA A 21 2.03 -5.40 -19.66
CA ALA A 21 0.74 -6.05 -19.49
C ALA A 21 0.29 -6.07 -18.02
N SER A 22 -0.98 -5.78 -17.75
CA SER A 22 -1.57 -5.93 -16.41
C SER A 22 -1.62 -7.43 -16.07
N SER A 23 -0.53 -7.97 -15.54
CA SER A 23 -0.54 -9.27 -14.89
C SER A 23 -1.51 -9.17 -13.72
N GLY A 24 -2.70 -9.75 -13.86
CA GLY A 24 -3.67 -9.80 -12.79
C GLY A 24 -3.04 -10.45 -11.55
N LEU A 25 -3.20 -9.81 -10.39
CA LEU A 25 -2.77 -10.36 -9.11
C LEU A 25 -3.84 -11.35 -8.63
N LYS A 26 -3.48 -12.63 -8.55
CA LYS A 26 -4.31 -13.64 -7.90
C LYS A 26 -3.94 -13.71 -6.42
N VAL A 27 -4.94 -13.54 -5.55
CA VAL A 27 -4.77 -13.54 -4.10
C VAL A 27 -5.84 -14.41 -3.44
N THR A 28 -5.42 -15.24 -2.50
CA THR A 28 -6.33 -15.94 -1.59
C THR A 28 -6.31 -15.22 -0.24
N LEU A 29 -7.49 -14.87 0.26
CA LEU A 29 -7.70 -14.25 1.57
C LEU A 29 -8.40 -15.26 2.48
N LYS A 30 -7.88 -15.43 3.70
CA LYS A 30 -8.53 -16.18 4.78
C LYS A 30 -9.83 -15.49 5.22
N PRO A 31 -10.70 -16.16 6.00
CA PRO A 31 -11.86 -15.51 6.58
C PRO A 31 -11.46 -14.24 7.34
N PHE A 32 -12.15 -13.13 7.05
CA PHE A 32 -11.95 -11.80 7.62
C PHE A 32 -10.57 -11.16 7.38
N GLU A 33 -9.72 -11.78 6.54
CA GLU A 33 -8.48 -11.16 6.09
C GLU A 33 -8.77 -10.05 5.06
N ARG A 34 -7.91 -9.03 5.05
CA ARG A 34 -8.01 -7.90 4.15
C ARG A 34 -6.77 -7.67 3.29
N ILE A 35 -6.99 -6.93 2.21
CA ILE A 35 -5.96 -6.38 1.36
C ILE A 35 -6.34 -4.95 0.98
N GLU A 36 -5.37 -4.05 1.00
CA GLU A 36 -5.57 -2.65 0.62
C GLU A 36 -5.23 -2.49 -0.87
N ILE A 37 -6.12 -1.84 -1.61
CA ILE A 37 -6.03 -1.60 -3.06
C ILE A 37 -6.23 -0.10 -3.28
N GLY A 38 -5.12 0.65 -3.24
CA GLY A 38 -5.14 2.11 -3.21
C GLY A 38 -6.07 2.65 -2.11
N PRO A 39 -7.09 3.47 -2.45
CA PRO A 39 -8.01 4.01 -1.46
C PRO A 39 -9.03 2.98 -0.96
N LEU A 40 -9.11 1.78 -1.55
CA LEU A 40 -10.09 0.77 -1.22
C LEU A 40 -9.50 -0.29 -0.28
N THR A 41 -10.36 -0.89 0.54
CA THR A 41 -10.04 -2.07 1.36
C THR A 41 -10.94 -3.20 0.91
N LEU A 42 -10.35 -4.33 0.50
CA LEU A 42 -11.08 -5.56 0.20
C LEU A 42 -10.94 -6.50 1.40
N ILE A 43 -12.08 -6.94 1.94
CA ILE A 43 -12.16 -7.84 3.09
C ILE A 43 -12.89 -9.11 2.65
N ASN A 44 -12.35 -10.27 3.00
CA ASN A 44 -13.10 -11.51 2.85
C ASN A 44 -14.13 -11.64 3.99
N GLY A 45 -15.36 -11.18 3.76
CA GLY A 45 -16.44 -11.30 4.74
C GLY A 45 -17.04 -12.70 4.87
N TRP A 46 -16.54 -13.69 4.11
CA TRP A 46 -17.03 -15.06 4.17
C TRP A 46 -16.31 -15.88 5.24
N THR A 47 -16.97 -16.93 5.73
CA THR A 47 -16.42 -17.85 6.75
C THR A 47 -15.36 -18.81 6.20
N GLU A 48 -15.20 -18.87 4.86
CA GLU A 48 -14.20 -19.70 4.19
C GLU A 48 -13.20 -18.84 3.41
N SER A 49 -12.04 -19.44 3.09
CA SER A 49 -11.02 -18.75 2.29
C SER A 49 -11.51 -18.52 0.85
N SER A 50 -11.34 -17.30 0.36
CA SER A 50 -11.79 -16.90 -0.99
C SER A 50 -10.61 -16.45 -1.83
N THR A 51 -10.60 -16.81 -3.11
CA THR A 51 -9.57 -16.40 -4.07
C THR A 51 -10.11 -15.34 -5.01
N PHE A 52 -9.46 -14.18 -5.03
CA PHE A 52 -9.77 -13.03 -5.86
C PHE A 52 -8.71 -12.85 -6.94
N SER A 53 -9.13 -12.38 -8.11
CA SER A 53 -8.22 -11.93 -9.18
C SER A 53 -8.40 -10.42 -9.32
N ILE A 54 -7.31 -9.68 -9.18
CA ILE A 54 -7.30 -8.22 -9.21
C ILE A 54 -6.54 -7.80 -10.47
N GLU A 55 -7.22 -7.12 -11.38
CA GLU A 55 -6.62 -6.58 -12.60
C GLU A 55 -6.60 -5.04 -12.51
N GLY A 56 -5.51 -4.43 -12.95
CA GLY A 56 -5.36 -2.97 -12.98
C GLY A 56 -3.99 -2.48 -12.52
N LEU A 57 -3.89 -1.16 -12.34
CA LEU A 57 -2.66 -0.46 -11.96
C LEU A 57 -2.69 0.10 -10.53
N ALA A 58 -3.73 -0.23 -9.76
CA ALA A 58 -3.87 0.25 -8.40
C ALA A 58 -2.76 -0.36 -7.50
N PRO A 59 -2.17 0.44 -6.60
CA PRO A 59 -1.18 -0.07 -5.64
C PRO A 59 -1.84 -1.05 -4.68
N VAL A 60 -1.18 -2.18 -4.39
CA VAL A 60 -1.70 -3.23 -3.51
C VAL A 60 -0.80 -3.41 -2.31
N LEU A 61 -1.38 -3.50 -1.11
CA LEU A 61 -0.67 -3.77 0.15
C LEU A 61 -1.41 -4.84 0.96
N ARG A 62 -0.69 -5.84 1.46
CA ARG A 62 -1.27 -6.92 2.28
C ARG A 62 -1.42 -6.48 3.73
N GLN A 63 -2.41 -7.03 4.43
CA GLN A 63 -2.65 -6.80 5.86
C GLN A 63 -1.40 -6.98 6.72
N ALA A 64 -0.61 -8.03 6.49
CA ALA A 64 0.63 -8.28 7.23
C ALA A 64 1.73 -7.23 7.01
N ASN A 65 1.57 -6.35 6.02
CA ASN A 65 2.43 -5.21 5.75
C ASN A 65 1.66 -3.89 5.92
N PHE A 66 0.46 -3.92 6.50
CA PHE A 66 -0.34 -2.72 6.73
C PHE A 66 -0.16 -2.29 8.18
N MET A 67 0.12 -1.01 8.39
CA MET A 67 0.21 -0.36 9.68
C MET A 67 -1.09 0.38 10.00
N PRO A 68 -1.83 -0.03 11.04
CA PRO A 68 -2.93 0.75 11.60
C PRO A 68 -2.44 2.10 12.19
N GLU A 69 -3.30 3.12 12.16
CA GLU A 69 -2.93 4.48 12.60
C GLU A 69 -2.65 4.57 14.10
N ASP A 70 -3.41 3.83 14.90
CA ASP A 70 -3.30 3.72 16.34
C ASP A 70 -1.99 3.05 16.80
N ARG A 71 -1.29 2.36 15.90
CA ARG A 71 0.00 1.72 16.18
C ARG A 71 1.21 2.56 15.78
N ALA A 72 1.01 3.73 15.18
CA ALA A 72 2.10 4.62 14.79
C ALA A 72 2.56 5.54 15.94
N ASP A 73 2.97 4.93 17.05
CA ASP A 73 3.43 5.57 18.29
C ASP A 73 4.92 5.93 18.31
N THR A 74 5.75 5.31 17.47
CA THR A 74 7.18 5.63 17.33
C THR A 74 7.47 6.41 16.04
N SER A 75 8.54 7.21 16.02
CA SER A 75 8.94 7.98 14.83
C SER A 75 9.20 7.09 13.60
N LEU A 76 9.78 5.90 13.79
CA LEU A 76 9.98 4.94 12.70
C LEU A 76 8.63 4.47 12.12
N ARG A 77 7.70 4.09 12.99
CA ARG A 77 6.34 3.67 12.58
C ARG A 77 5.58 4.83 11.91
N GLN A 78 5.73 6.06 12.39
CA GLN A 78 5.09 7.23 11.77
C GLN A 78 5.61 7.51 10.35
N VAL A 79 6.93 7.35 10.11
CA VAL A 79 7.48 7.46 8.75
C VAL A 79 6.91 6.36 7.86
N TYR A 80 6.85 5.12 8.35
CA TYR A 80 6.25 4.01 7.62
C TYR A 80 4.78 4.28 7.27
N LEU A 81 3.97 4.73 8.23
CA LEU A 81 2.56 5.07 8.02
C LEU A 81 2.38 6.18 6.98
N CYS A 82 3.24 7.20 7.00
CA CYS A 82 3.23 8.28 6.01
C CYS A 82 3.50 7.75 4.60
N LEU A 83 4.54 6.92 4.44
CA LEU A 83 4.85 6.26 3.17
C LEU A 83 3.76 5.29 2.71
N GLN A 84 3.12 4.58 3.64
CA GLN A 84 1.98 3.71 3.36
C GLN A 84 0.82 4.51 2.77
N ARG A 85 0.47 5.64 3.38
CA ARG A 85 -0.59 6.54 2.87
C ARG A 85 -0.23 7.07 1.48
N LEU A 86 1.01 7.49 1.29
CA LEU A 86 1.51 7.95 -0.02
C LEU A 86 1.41 6.83 -1.08
N TYR A 87 1.84 5.61 -0.75
CA TYR A 87 1.77 4.45 -1.64
C TYR A 87 0.33 4.09 -2.01
N LEU A 88 -0.57 4.05 -1.02
CA LEU A 88 -1.99 3.75 -1.23
C LEU A 88 -2.79 4.94 -1.77
N ARG A 89 -2.18 6.12 -1.90
CA ARG A 89 -2.83 7.38 -2.31
C ARG A 89 -4.00 7.75 -1.40
N ARG A 90 -3.82 7.57 -0.09
CA ARG A 90 -4.81 7.93 0.95
C ARG A 90 -4.48 9.29 1.56
N ASP A 91 -5.53 9.99 1.94
CA ASP A 91 -5.50 11.19 2.80
C ASP A 91 -4.65 12.37 2.27
N GLY A 92 -4.34 12.39 0.97
CA GLY A 92 -3.59 13.48 0.34
C GLY A 92 -2.17 13.67 0.87
N THR A 93 -1.58 12.64 1.48
CA THR A 93 -0.22 12.72 2.04
C THR A 93 0.80 13.09 0.97
N SER A 94 1.69 14.04 1.28
CA SER A 94 2.68 14.55 0.32
C SER A 94 4.10 14.03 0.58
N ILE A 95 4.99 14.17 -0.40
CA ILE A 95 6.40 13.80 -0.25
C ILE A 95 7.09 14.72 0.77
N GLU A 96 6.69 15.99 0.85
CA GLU A 96 7.21 16.95 1.84
C GLU A 96 6.92 16.48 3.27
N GLN A 97 5.71 15.98 3.53
CA GLN A 97 5.36 15.43 4.84
C GLN A 97 6.21 14.21 5.21
N TYR A 98 6.52 13.35 4.23
CA TYR A 98 7.46 12.26 4.42
C TYR A 98 8.87 12.79 4.76
N SER A 99 9.38 13.76 4.01
CA SER A 99 10.74 14.31 4.21
C SER A 99 10.91 14.87 5.61
N VAL A 100 9.95 15.64 6.12
CA VAL A 100 9.98 16.20 7.48
C VAL A 100 10.05 15.08 8.53
N LYS A 101 9.24 14.02 8.37
CA LYS A 101 9.25 12.88 9.30
C LYS A 101 10.55 12.07 9.20
N ALA A 102 11.11 11.91 8.00
CA ALA A 102 12.36 11.22 7.79
C ALA A 102 13.55 11.98 8.40
N GLU A 103 13.55 13.31 8.31
CA GLU A 103 14.54 14.17 8.97
C GLU A 103 14.43 14.06 10.50
N GLN A 104 13.21 14.09 11.05
CA GLN A 104 13.00 13.88 12.49
C GLN A 104 13.50 12.50 12.94
N LEU A 105 13.18 11.45 12.17
CA LEU A 105 13.66 10.10 12.44
C LEU A 105 15.19 10.02 12.41
N LEU A 106 15.86 10.73 11.50
CA LEU A 106 17.32 10.74 11.41
C LEU A 106 17.96 11.33 12.67
N GLN A 107 17.35 12.37 13.26
CA GLN A 107 17.84 12.98 14.50
C GLN A 107 17.68 12.04 15.70
N GLU A 108 16.54 11.36 15.79
CA GLU A 108 16.24 10.44 16.90
C GLU A 108 16.95 9.09 16.76
N MET A 109 17.15 8.62 15.52
CA MET A 109 17.73 7.32 15.20
C MET A 109 18.71 7.42 14.03
N PRO A 110 19.98 7.84 14.27
CA PRO A 110 20.99 7.96 13.22
C PRO A 110 21.26 6.67 12.43
N ALA A 111 21.03 5.50 13.05
CA ALA A 111 21.14 4.20 12.39
C ALA A 111 20.17 4.03 11.21
N ALA A 112 19.10 4.84 11.12
CA ALA A 112 18.15 4.84 10.02
C ALA A 112 18.68 5.50 8.73
N ALA A 113 19.83 6.18 8.78
CA ALA A 113 20.34 7.00 7.67
C ALA A 113 20.38 6.26 6.33
N GLU A 114 20.86 5.02 6.32
CA GLU A 114 20.96 4.21 5.11
C GLU A 114 19.59 3.79 4.56
N THR A 115 18.62 3.51 5.45
CA THR A 115 17.23 3.22 5.06
C THR A 115 16.57 4.46 4.46
N ILE A 116 16.76 5.63 5.08
CA ILE A 116 16.24 6.91 4.59
C ILE A 116 16.81 7.23 3.19
N ARG A 117 18.12 7.05 3.01
CA ARG A 117 18.79 7.26 1.71
C ARG A 117 18.20 6.36 0.62
N LYS A 118 18.13 5.04 0.87
CA LYS A 118 17.54 4.06 -0.06
C LYS A 118 16.09 4.36 -0.40
N ALA A 119 15.30 4.77 0.60
CA ALA A 119 13.91 5.13 0.40
C ALA A 119 13.77 6.42 -0.44
N GLY A 120 14.61 7.43 -0.19
CA GLY A 120 14.66 8.66 -0.98
C GLY A 120 14.94 8.40 -2.45
N GLU A 121 15.95 7.56 -2.77
CA GLU A 121 16.27 7.15 -4.14
C GLU A 121 15.08 6.43 -4.81
N ALA A 122 14.44 5.50 -4.09
CA ALA A 122 13.27 4.81 -4.60
C ALA A 122 12.08 5.76 -4.84
N ILE A 123 11.87 6.77 -3.99
CA ILE A 123 10.81 7.78 -4.16
C ILE A 123 11.08 8.64 -5.40
N ALA A 124 12.33 9.11 -5.58
CA ALA A 124 12.71 9.91 -6.75
C ALA A 124 12.46 9.18 -8.08
N GLU A 125 12.63 7.86 -8.10
CA GLU A 125 12.33 7.00 -9.25
C GLU A 125 10.85 6.59 -9.36
N GLY A 126 9.99 7.00 -8.42
CA GLY A 126 8.57 6.62 -8.38
C GLY A 126 8.30 5.18 -7.93
N ARG A 127 9.31 4.50 -7.34
CA ARG A 127 9.24 3.13 -6.81
C ARG A 127 8.79 3.12 -5.34
N LEU A 128 7.60 3.67 -5.07
CA LEU A 128 7.08 3.84 -3.70
C LEU A 128 7.01 2.55 -2.87
N TYR A 129 6.70 1.40 -3.49
CA TYR A 129 6.72 0.12 -2.77
C TYR A 129 8.13 -0.27 -2.29
N ALA A 130 9.16 0.03 -3.08
CA ALA A 130 10.54 -0.24 -2.69
C ALA A 130 10.96 0.64 -1.51
N ALA A 131 10.52 1.90 -1.48
CA ALA A 131 10.72 2.78 -0.33
C ALA A 131 10.02 2.24 0.92
N LEU A 132 8.75 1.85 0.80
CA LEU A 132 7.98 1.23 1.90
C LEU A 132 8.67 -0.04 2.42
N LYS A 133 9.19 -0.88 1.50
CA LYS A 133 9.91 -2.10 1.84
C LYS A 133 11.19 -1.82 2.64
N ALA A 134 11.94 -0.77 2.32
CA ALA A 134 13.16 -0.42 3.05
C ALA A 134 12.87 -0.13 4.54
N TYR A 135 11.83 0.66 4.81
CA TYR A 135 11.40 0.93 6.19
C TYR A 135 10.79 -0.29 6.87
N ARG A 136 10.08 -1.16 6.14
CA ARG A 136 9.60 -2.42 6.68
C ARG A 136 10.75 -3.30 7.15
N ASP A 137 11.78 -3.46 6.32
CA ASP A 137 12.91 -4.33 6.65
C ASP A 137 13.67 -3.77 7.88
N LEU A 138 13.70 -2.44 8.05
CA LEU A 138 14.19 -1.79 9.27
C LEU A 138 13.29 -2.09 10.48
N LEU A 139 11.97 -1.95 10.36
CA LEU A 139 10.99 -2.29 11.40
C LEU A 139 11.12 -3.75 11.83
N ASP A 140 11.20 -4.67 10.89
CA ASP A 140 11.35 -6.11 11.16
C ASP A 140 12.67 -6.42 11.91
N THR A 141 13.70 -5.60 11.72
CA THR A 141 14.98 -5.73 12.43
C THR A 141 14.93 -5.13 13.84
N THR A 142 14.27 -3.98 14.02
CA THR A 142 14.20 -3.28 15.31
C THR A 142 13.11 -3.81 16.24
N GLU A 143 12.03 -4.34 15.67
CA GLU A 143 10.81 -4.73 16.38
C GLU A 143 10.36 -6.14 15.91
N PRO A 144 11.08 -7.21 16.34
CA PRO A 144 10.86 -8.56 15.82
C PRO A 144 9.52 -9.19 16.22
N ASP A 145 8.86 -8.64 17.25
CA ASP A 145 7.51 -9.04 17.65
C ASP A 145 6.42 -8.62 16.64
N LYS A 146 6.80 -7.76 15.69
CA LYS A 146 5.95 -7.26 14.60
C LYS A 146 4.67 -6.57 15.08
N ALA A 147 4.71 -5.99 16.28
CA ALA A 147 3.59 -5.29 16.90
C ALA A 147 3.01 -4.18 15.99
N TRP A 148 3.87 -3.61 15.14
CA TRP A 148 3.56 -2.56 14.18
C TRP A 148 2.56 -2.98 13.08
N SER A 149 2.43 -4.27 12.76
CA SER A 149 1.65 -4.76 11.60
C SER A 149 0.26 -5.27 11.99
N ALA A 150 -0.76 -5.03 11.15
CA ALA A 150 -2.11 -5.54 11.38
C ALA A 150 -2.16 -7.08 11.37
N THR A 151 -2.81 -7.67 12.38
CA THR A 151 -2.86 -9.13 12.58
C THR A 151 -4.09 -9.73 11.91
N ALA A 152 -3.99 -10.95 11.35
CA ALA A 152 -5.09 -11.65 10.67
C ALA A 152 -6.38 -11.79 11.51
N THR A 153 -6.26 -11.88 12.84
CA THR A 153 -7.40 -12.02 13.76
C THR A 153 -8.17 -10.70 13.95
N GLU A 154 -7.57 -9.58 13.59
CA GLU A 154 -8.15 -8.26 13.76
C GLU A 154 -9.06 -7.95 12.58
N SER A 155 -10.37 -8.16 12.77
CA SER A 155 -11.38 -7.75 11.81
C SER A 155 -11.32 -6.22 11.68
N ALA A 156 -10.99 -5.71 10.49
CA ALA A 156 -11.09 -4.27 10.26
C ALA A 156 -12.55 -3.86 10.46
N PRO A 157 -12.84 -2.80 11.24
CA PRO A 157 -14.20 -2.35 11.41
C PRO A 157 -14.79 -2.05 10.04
N LEU A 158 -15.92 -2.67 9.71
CA LEU A 158 -16.68 -2.37 8.51
C LEU A 158 -17.19 -0.93 8.63
N LYS A 159 -16.38 0.03 8.21
CA LYS A 159 -16.83 1.42 8.08
C LYS A 159 -17.76 1.45 6.89
N GLN A 160 -19.07 1.43 7.14
CA GLN A 160 -20.06 1.69 6.11
C GLN A 160 -19.80 3.10 5.56
N GLY A 161 -19.23 3.20 4.35
CA GLY A 161 -19.07 4.48 3.69
C GLY A 161 -20.45 5.09 3.43
N HIS A 162 -20.58 6.41 3.57
CA HIS A 162 -21.73 7.14 3.07
C HIS A 162 -21.75 7.02 1.55
N SER A 163 -22.49 6.03 1.04
CA SER A 163 -22.59 5.75 -0.38
C SER A 163 -23.46 6.81 -1.05
N GLN A 164 -22.86 7.64 -1.94
CA GLN A 164 -23.66 8.42 -2.88
C GLN A 164 -24.15 7.59 -4.09
N LYS A 165 -23.67 6.35 -4.25
CA LYS A 165 -24.23 5.35 -5.17
C LYS A 165 -23.76 3.96 -4.75
N PRO A 166 -24.65 2.95 -4.58
CA PRO A 166 -24.23 1.63 -4.14
C PRO A 166 -23.33 1.00 -5.19
N LEU A 167 -22.09 0.69 -4.82
CA LEU A 167 -21.21 -0.18 -5.61
C LEU A 167 -21.81 -1.59 -5.56
N SER A 168 -22.39 -2.05 -6.68
CA SER A 168 -22.85 -3.43 -6.80
C SER A 168 -21.65 -4.37 -6.94
N VAL A 169 -21.36 -5.14 -5.90
CA VAL A 169 -20.40 -6.23 -5.96
C VAL A 169 -21.19 -7.53 -6.13
N GLU A 170 -21.16 -8.11 -7.34
CA GLU A 170 -21.78 -9.41 -7.60
C GLU A 170 -20.79 -10.53 -7.24
N PHE A 171 -21.19 -11.40 -6.31
CA PHE A 171 -20.42 -12.59 -5.98
C PHE A 171 -20.68 -13.67 -7.04
N VAL A 172 -19.84 -13.73 -8.07
CA VAL A 172 -19.93 -14.76 -9.11
C VAL A 172 -19.40 -16.09 -8.57
N ARG A 173 -20.31 -16.97 -8.14
CA ARG A 173 -19.98 -18.34 -7.70
C ARG A 173 -19.81 -19.34 -8.87
N ASP A 174 -20.24 -19.00 -10.09
CA ASP A 174 -20.22 -19.89 -11.26
C ASP A 174 -19.37 -19.35 -12.42
N ARG A 175 -18.31 -20.11 -12.78
CA ARG A 175 -17.38 -19.79 -13.87
C ARG A 175 -18.03 -19.70 -15.26
N ARG A 176 -19.20 -20.31 -15.47
CA ARG A 176 -19.87 -20.29 -16.79
C ARG A 176 -20.40 -18.89 -17.15
N ARG A 177 -20.86 -18.11 -16.16
CA ARG A 177 -21.41 -16.76 -16.38
C ARG A 177 -20.34 -15.73 -16.75
N TYR A 178 -19.12 -15.86 -16.22
CA TYR A 178 -18.01 -14.95 -16.54
C TYR A 178 -17.63 -15.04 -18.02
N ARG A 179 -17.45 -16.25 -18.57
CA ARG A 179 -17.10 -16.42 -20.00
C ARG A 179 -18.18 -15.92 -20.95
N ALA A 180 -19.46 -16.07 -20.58
CA ALA A 180 -20.57 -15.58 -21.41
C ALA A 180 -20.58 -14.05 -21.52
N ALA A 181 -20.31 -13.33 -20.41
CA ALA A 181 -20.27 -11.87 -20.39
C ALA A 181 -19.02 -11.29 -21.08
N SER A 182 -17.86 -11.95 -20.97
CA SER A 182 -16.65 -11.52 -21.68
C SER A 182 -16.75 -11.70 -23.19
N ALA A 183 -17.40 -12.77 -23.65
CA ALA A 183 -17.58 -13.06 -25.08
C ALA A 183 -18.55 -12.09 -25.78
N SER A 184 -19.55 -11.57 -25.06
CA SER A 184 -20.47 -10.57 -25.62
C SER A 184 -19.85 -9.17 -25.72
N ALA A 185 -18.85 -8.85 -24.89
CA ALA A 185 -18.17 -7.56 -24.90
C ALA A 185 -17.09 -7.44 -25.99
N SER A 186 -16.58 -8.55 -26.52
CA SER A 186 -15.59 -8.58 -27.61
C SER A 186 -16.22 -8.64 -29.02
N ALA A 187 -17.54 -8.71 -29.11
CA ALA A 187 -18.29 -8.89 -30.36
C ALA A 187 -19.10 -7.64 -30.77
N GLY A 188 -18.82 -6.47 -30.15
CA GLY A 188 -19.47 -5.18 -30.45
C GLY A 188 -18.46 -4.11 -30.80
#